data_AF-A0A485JG73-F1
#
_entry.id   AF-A0A485JG73-F1
#
_cell.length_a   1.000
_cell.length_b   1.000
_cell.length_c   1.000
_cell.angle_alpha   90.00
_cell.angle_beta   90.00
_cell.angle_gamma   90.00
#
_symmetry.space_group_name_H-M   'P 1'
#
loop_
_entity.id
_entity.type
_entity.pdbx_description
1 polymer ?
#
loop_
_entity_poly.entity_id
_entity_poly.type
_entity_poly.pdbx_seq_one_letter_code
_entity_poly.pdbx_strand_id
1 'polypeptide(L)' 'MRVKHAVVLLMLISPLSWAGTMTFQFRNPNFGGNPNNGAFY' A
#
# COMPACT_ATOMS: atom_id res chain seq x y z
N MET A 1 22.22 -2.26 22.24
CA MET A 1 22.38 -2.42 20.77
C MET A 1 21.30 -3.30 20.14
N ARG A 2 21.00 -4.50 20.66
CA ARG A 2 20.07 -5.47 20.02
C ARG A 2 18.65 -4.94 19.74
N VAL A 3 18.07 -4.18 20.67
CA VAL A 3 16.71 -3.60 20.50
C VAL A 3 16.65 -2.61 19.34
N LYS A 4 17.65 -1.73 19.20
CA LYS A 4 17.71 -0.76 18.08
C LYS A 4 17.75 -1.46 16.71
N HIS A 5 18.50 -2.57 16.62
CA HIS A 5 18.60 -3.34 15.39
C HIS A 5 17.26 -4.05 15.08
N ALA A 6 16.58 -4.57 16.10
CA ALA A 6 15.24 -5.16 15.93
C ALA A 6 14.20 -4.13 15.44
N VAL A 7 14.25 -2.90 15.95
CA VAL A 7 13.36 -1.81 15.50
C VAL A 7 13.63 -1.46 14.03
N VAL A 8 14.90 -1.32 13.64
CA VAL A 8 15.27 -1.06 12.23
C VAL A 8 14.81 -2.19 11.32
N LEU A 9 14.95 -3.45 11.76
CA LEU A 9 14.50 -4.61 10.99
C LEU A 9 12.98 -4.63 10.83
N LEU A 10 12.22 -4.30 11.88
CA LEU A 10 10.76 -4.19 11.82
C LEU A 10 10.29 -3.06 10.89
N MET A 11 10.98 -1.91 10.91
CA MET A 11 10.71 -0.80 9.98
C MET A 11 10.97 -1.17 8.52
N LEU A 12 11.84 -2.15 8.25
CA LEU A 12 12.13 -2.62 6.90
C LEU A 12 11.13 -3.70 6.44
N ILE A 13 10.82 -4.67 7.31
CA ILE A 13 9.91 -5.79 6.98
C ILE A 13 8.47 -5.30 6.81
N SER A 14 8.02 -4.33 7.62
CA SER A 14 6.65 -3.83 7.58
C SER A 14 6.23 -3.29 6.20
N PRO A 15 6.93 -2.34 5.55
CA PRO A 15 6.55 -1.88 4.22
C PRO A 15 6.76 -2.97 3.16
N LEU A 16 7.78 -3.83 3.27
CA LEU A 16 8.03 -4.89 2.29
C LEU A 16 6.95 -5.98 2.29
N SER A 17 6.42 -6.33 3.47
CA SER A 17 5.35 -7.33 3.61
C SER A 17 3.99 -6.87 3.06
N TRP A 18 3.74 -5.55 3.04
CA TRP A 18 2.51 -4.97 2.50
C TRP A 18 2.64 -4.47 1.06
N ALA A 19 3.80 -3.93 0.66
CA ALA A 19 3.99 -3.42 -0.70
C ALA A 19 3.85 -4.52 -1.76
N GLY A 20 4.24 -5.77 -1.45
CA GLY A 20 4.12 -6.90 -2.37
C GLY A 20 2.68 -7.30 -2.73
N THR A 21 1.68 -6.87 -1.95
CA THR A 21 0.25 -7.14 -2.23
C THR A 21 -0.47 -5.93 -2.83
N MET A 22 0.22 -4.79 -2.97
CA MET A 22 -0.35 -3.60 -3.60
C MET A 22 -0.37 -3.77 -5.12
N THR A 23 -1.55 -3.65 -5.71
CA THR A 23 -1.73 -3.62 -7.15
C THR A 23 -1.96 -2.18 -7.63
N PHE A 24 -1.55 -1.88 -8.85
CA PHE A 24 -1.93 -0.64 -9.49
C PHE A 24 -3.41 -0.70 -9.88
N GLN A 25 -4.18 0.30 -9.46
CA GLN A 25 -5.56 0.47 -9.87
C GLN A 25 -5.79 1.90 -10.32
N PHE A 26 -6.46 2.06 -11.46
CA PHE A 26 -6.84 3.39 -11.93
C PHE A 26 -7.77 4.07 -10.92
N ARG A 27 -7.62 5.38 -10.75
CA ARG A 27 -8.55 6.17 -9.92
C ARG A 27 -9.90 6.35 -10.63
N ASN A 28 -9.87 6.53 -11.95
CA ASN A 28 -11.06 6.72 -12.76
C ASN A 28 -11.74 5.36 -13.01
N PRO A 29 -13.02 5.19 -12.64
CA PRO A 29 -13.73 3.92 -12.87
C PRO A 29 -13.82 3.53 -14.34
N ASN A 30 -13.82 4.51 -15.28
CA ASN A 30 -13.90 4.21 -16.72
C ASN A 30 -12.64 3.56 -17.30
N PHE A 31 -11.53 3.49 -16.55
CA PHE A 31 -10.31 2.75 -16.95
C PHE A 31 -10.10 1.49 -16.09
N GLY A 32 -11.16 0.91 -15.52
CA GLY A 32 -11.04 -0.26 -14.63
C GLY A 32 -10.65 0.10 -13.19
N GLY A 33 -10.94 1.35 -12.79
CA GLY A 33 -10.78 1.83 -11.43
C GLY A 33 -11.93 1.44 -10.51
N ASN A 34 -11.87 1.85 -9.24
CA ASN A 34 -12.92 1.55 -8.26
C ASN A 34 -14.21 2.27 -8.69
N PRO A 35 -15.35 1.57 -8.90
CA PRO A 35 -16.62 2.18 -9.28
C PRO A 35 -17.08 3.29 -8.33
N ASN A 36 -16.73 3.21 -7.05
CA ASN A 36 -17.13 4.18 -6.03
C ASN A 36 -16.41 5.54 -6.17
N ASN A 37 -15.34 5.63 -6.97
CA ASN A 37 -14.57 6.86 -7.16
C ASN A 37 -15.16 7.81 -8.21
N GLY A 38 -16.23 7.42 -8.91
CA GLY A 38 -16.92 8.26 -9.91
C GLY A 38 -18.14 9.01 -9.38
N ALA A 39 -18.58 8.71 -8.16
CA ALA A 39 -19.71 9.37 -7.52
C ALA A 39 -19.27 10.72 -6.95
N PHE A 40 -19.02 11.69 -7.83
CA PHE A 40 -18.95 13.10 -7.45
C PHE A 40 -20.29 13.74 -7.84
N TYR A 41 -20.95 14.37 -6.87
CA TYR A 41 -22.19 15.13 -7.05
C TYR A 41 -21.96 16.37 -7.89
#